data_AF-A0A8J3CPI7-F1
#
_entry.id   AF-A0A8J3CPI7-F1
#
_cell.length_a   1.000
_cell.length_b   1.000
_cell.length_c   1.000
_cell.angle_alpha   90.00
_cell.angle_beta   90.00
_cell.angle_gamma   90.00
#
_symmetry.space_group_name_H-M   'P 1'
#
loop_
_entity.id
_entity.type
_entity.pdbx_description
1 polymer ?
#
loop_
_entity_poly.entity_id
_entity_poly.type
_entity_poly.pdbx_seq_one_letter_code
_entity_poly.pdbx_strand_id
1 'polypeptide(L)'
;MSEIQARKGLIWIIGGIGALLIAAMVIVKIWFAATVFMPIDEAAIAAASEPLDPEEQIVRDMVTPVALGTPVMPTVTPALDPADYSRDLARFIPIEVGMDRYLAKDELLLHYNSEPLSENPEARAKVSSNEQMIDGATLFVIRRSGMADDSVAAEETFALFDGAVLVDFGSRIQCRRGDTPNQWTTTLCP
;
A
#
# COMPACT_ATOMS: atom_id res chain seq x y z
N MET A 1 -48.23 -45.01 -8.62
CA MET A 1 -47.96 -44.19 -9.82
C MET A 1 -48.09 -42.69 -9.50
N SER A 2 -47.54 -42.20 -8.38
CA SER A 2 -47.76 -40.84 -7.86
C SER A 2 -46.46 -40.08 -7.50
N GLU A 3 -45.38 -40.77 -7.13
CA GLU A 3 -44.14 -40.09 -6.66
C GLU A 3 -43.22 -39.52 -7.74
N ILE A 4 -43.33 -39.96 -9.00
CA ILE A 4 -42.39 -39.56 -10.06
C ILE A 4 -42.72 -38.18 -10.65
N GLN A 5 -43.97 -37.72 -10.57
CA GLN A 5 -44.35 -36.38 -11.05
C GLN A 5 -43.94 -35.25 -10.09
N ALA A 6 -43.87 -35.50 -8.78
CA ALA A 6 -43.50 -34.47 -7.79
C ALA A 6 -42.02 -34.04 -7.90
N ARG A 7 -41.10 -34.94 -8.28
CA ARG A 7 -39.67 -34.63 -8.37
C ARG A 7 -39.28 -33.80 -9.60
N LYS A 8 -40.08 -33.84 -10.67
CA LYS A 8 -39.81 -33.04 -11.89
C LYS A 8 -40.19 -31.57 -11.72
N GLY A 9 -41.20 -31.24 -10.90
CA GLY A 9 -41.60 -29.85 -10.64
C GLY A 9 -40.58 -29.07 -9.79
N LEU A 10 -39.93 -29.73 -8.83
CA LEU A 10 -38.99 -29.07 -7.90
C LEU A 10 -37.68 -28.63 -8.59
N ILE A 11 -37.22 -29.39 -9.59
CA ILE A 11 -35.98 -29.10 -10.34
C ILE A 11 -36.14 -27.85 -11.23
N TRP A 12 -37.34 -27.61 -11.77
CA TRP A 12 -37.62 -26.42 -12.57
C TRP A 12 -37.67 -25.13 -11.75
N ILE A 13 -38.11 -25.19 -10.49
CA ILE A 13 -38.20 -24.02 -9.60
C ILE A 13 -36.81 -23.56 -9.16
N ILE A 14 -35.89 -24.49 -8.87
CA ILE A 14 -34.52 -24.16 -8.44
C ILE A 14 -33.70 -23.57 -9.60
N GLY A 15 -33.86 -24.10 -10.81
CA GLY A 15 -33.21 -23.53 -12.01
C GLY A 15 -33.70 -22.13 -12.39
N GLY A 16 -34.99 -21.86 -12.21
CA GLY A 16 -35.59 -20.54 -12.49
C GLY A 16 -35.15 -19.45 -11.52
N ILE A 17 -35.03 -19.75 -10.23
CA ILE A 17 -34.61 -18.78 -9.20
C ILE A 17 -33.12 -18.43 -9.37
N GLY A 18 -32.27 -19.40 -9.73
CA GLY A 18 -30.84 -19.16 -9.99
C GLY A 18 -30.59 -18.21 -11.17
N ALA A 19 -31.32 -18.38 -12.27
CA ALA A 19 -31.22 -17.49 -13.43
C ALA A 19 -31.70 -16.06 -13.11
N LEU A 20 -32.71 -15.91 -12.26
CA LEU A 20 -33.28 -14.62 -11.87
C LEU A 20 -32.32 -13.83 -10.95
N LEU A 21 -31.59 -14.51 -10.07
CA LEU A 21 -30.55 -13.89 -9.23
C LEU A 21 -29.35 -13.41 -10.06
N ILE A 22 -28.92 -14.18 -11.06
CA ILE A 22 -27.81 -13.79 -11.95
C ILE A 22 -28.21 -12.57 -12.79
N ALA A 23 -29.44 -12.54 -13.32
CA ALA A 23 -29.95 -11.40 -14.08
C ALA A 23 -30.05 -10.13 -13.21
N ALA A 24 -30.52 -10.25 -11.95
CA ALA A 24 -30.58 -9.13 -11.02
C ALA A 24 -29.18 -8.57 -10.70
N MET A 25 -28.18 -9.44 -10.52
CA MET A 25 -26.79 -9.02 -10.26
C MET A 25 -26.18 -8.26 -11.44
N VAL A 26 -26.48 -8.69 -12.68
CA VAL A 26 -26.01 -8.01 -13.91
C VAL A 26 -26.66 -6.63 -14.04
N ILE A 27 -27.95 -6.50 -13.73
CA ILE A 27 -28.67 -5.21 -13.78
C ILE A 27 -28.07 -4.23 -12.77
N VAL A 28 -27.77 -4.67 -11.54
CA VAL A 28 -27.12 -3.82 -10.52
C VAL A 28 -25.74 -3.35 -10.97
N LYS A 29 -24.95 -4.23 -11.61
CA LYS A 29 -23.62 -3.89 -12.13
C LYS A 29 -23.67 -2.85 -13.25
N ILE A 30 -24.64 -2.97 -14.16
CA ILE A 30 -24.84 -2.02 -15.26
C ILE A 30 -25.33 -0.66 -14.71
N TRP A 31 -26.19 -0.67 -13.69
CA TRP A 31 -26.67 0.56 -13.07
C TRP A 31 -25.54 1.33 -12.34
N PHE A 32 -24.62 0.61 -11.69
CA PHE A 32 -23.44 1.22 -11.05
C PHE A 32 -22.43 1.80 -12.06
N ALA A 33 -22.29 1.19 -13.24
CA ALA A 33 -21.41 1.71 -14.29
C ALA A 33 -21.96 3.00 -14.93
N ALA A 34 -23.29 3.18 -14.98
CA ALA A 34 -23.93 4.35 -15.58
C ALA A 34 -23.96 5.59 -14.66
N THR A 35 -23.79 5.43 -13.34
CA THR A 35 -23.83 6.57 -12.40
C THR A 35 -22.47 7.19 -12.10
N VAL A 36 -21.36 6.53 -12.46
CA VAL A 36 -19.98 7.00 -12.18
C VAL A 36 -19.36 7.76 -13.37
N PHE A 37 -19.93 7.64 -14.57
CA PHE A 37 -19.47 8.36 -15.75
C PHE A 37 -20.53 9.34 -16.25
N MET A 38 -20.66 10.49 -15.56
CA MET A 38 -21.18 11.69 -16.22
C MET A 38 -20.02 12.30 -17.05
N PRO A 39 -20.23 12.64 -18.33
CA PRO A 39 -19.26 13.39 -19.10
C PRO A 39 -19.09 14.77 -18.47
N ILE A 40 -17.86 15.11 -18.10
CA ILE A 40 -17.50 16.48 -17.74
C ILE A 40 -17.62 17.30 -19.02
N ASP A 41 -18.60 18.20 -19.05
CA ASP A 41 -18.84 19.11 -20.17
C ASP A 41 -17.62 20.02 -20.34
N GLU A 42 -16.96 19.88 -21.49
CA GLU A 42 -15.68 20.53 -21.83
C GLU A 42 -15.79 22.06 -21.92
N ALA A 43 -17.01 22.61 -21.83
CA ALA A 43 -17.30 24.04 -21.81
C ALA A 43 -17.00 24.74 -20.46
N ALA A 44 -16.73 24.01 -19.37
CA ALA A 44 -16.54 24.61 -18.05
C ALA A 44 -15.07 25.01 -17.73
N ILE A 45 -14.09 24.65 -18.57
CA ILE A 45 -12.66 24.93 -18.30
C ILE A 45 -12.20 26.27 -18.91
N ALA A 46 -13.01 26.92 -19.77
CA ALA A 46 -12.60 28.11 -20.51
C ALA A 46 -12.77 29.46 -19.78
N ALA A 47 -13.32 29.51 -18.57
CA ALA A 47 -13.70 30.79 -17.92
C ALA A 47 -12.80 31.26 -16.76
N ALA A 48 -11.67 30.60 -16.49
CA ALA A 48 -10.75 30.96 -15.39
C ALA A 48 -9.38 31.44 -15.87
N SER A 49 -9.30 32.08 -17.05
CA SER A 49 -8.08 32.75 -17.51
C SER A 49 -8.16 34.25 -17.20
N GLU A 50 -7.95 34.60 -15.93
CA GLU A 50 -7.63 35.97 -15.53
C GLU A 50 -6.11 36.15 -15.68
N PRO A 51 -5.63 37.19 -16.42
CA PRO A 51 -4.20 37.35 -16.68
C PRO A 51 -3.49 37.87 -15.43
N LEU A 52 -2.63 37.05 -14.83
CA LEU A 52 -1.76 37.46 -13.73
C LEU A 52 -0.58 38.29 -14.24
N ASP A 53 -0.40 39.42 -13.58
CA ASP A 53 0.61 40.47 -13.74
C ASP A 53 2.06 39.93 -13.61
N PRO A 54 3.00 40.29 -14.50
CA PRO A 54 4.37 39.79 -14.50
C PRO A 54 5.27 40.23 -13.31
N GLU A 55 4.80 41.04 -12.35
CA GLU A 55 5.63 41.49 -11.22
C GLU A 55 5.65 40.56 -9.98
N GLU A 56 4.81 39.52 -9.90
CA GLU A 56 4.76 38.62 -8.72
C GLU A 56 5.74 37.42 -8.79
N GLN A 57 6.62 37.36 -9.79
CA GLN A 57 7.60 36.27 -9.96
C GLN A 57 8.93 36.51 -9.23
N ILE A 58 9.14 37.71 -8.65
CA ILE A 58 10.38 38.12 -7.98
C ILE A 58 10.17 38.29 -6.46
N VAL A 59 9.36 37.45 -5.81
CA VAL A 59 9.26 37.39 -4.33
C VAL A 59 9.22 35.95 -3.79
N ARG A 60 9.51 34.93 -4.63
CA ARG A 60 9.65 33.53 -4.19
C ARG A 60 11.09 33.05 -4.00
N ASP A 61 12.05 33.97 -4.07
CA ASP A 61 13.46 33.67 -3.83
C ASP A 61 13.93 34.44 -2.59
N MET A 62 13.35 34.11 -1.43
CA MET A 62 13.88 34.37 -0.08
C MET A 62 12.88 33.85 0.97
N VAL A 63 13.07 32.61 1.44
CA VAL A 63 12.55 32.16 2.74
C VAL A 63 13.65 31.45 3.52
N THR A 64 14.31 32.23 4.38
CA THR A 64 14.93 31.83 5.66
C THR A 64 13.82 31.51 6.69
N PRO A 65 14.06 30.91 7.89
CA PRO A 65 15.13 30.06 8.40
C PRO A 65 14.62 28.66 8.86
N VAL A 66 15.57 27.73 9.04
CA VAL A 66 15.40 26.41 9.68
C VAL A 66 14.84 26.55 11.09
N ALA A 67 13.69 25.93 11.36
CA ALA A 67 13.18 25.72 12.70
C ALA A 67 13.98 24.59 13.39
N LEU A 68 14.63 24.91 14.51
CA LEU A 68 15.20 23.95 15.47
C LEU A 68 14.08 23.07 16.03
N GLY A 69 14.21 21.74 15.94
CA GLY A 69 13.44 20.85 16.82
C GLY A 69 13.07 19.46 16.30
N THR A 70 13.22 19.18 15.00
CA THR A 70 12.98 17.82 14.49
C THR A 70 14.31 17.09 14.38
N PRO A 71 14.50 15.90 14.98
CA PRO A 71 15.65 15.07 14.64
C PRO A 71 15.51 14.70 13.16
N VAL A 72 16.28 15.39 12.31
CA VAL A 72 16.55 14.94 10.95
C VAL A 72 17.36 13.66 11.13
N MET A 73 16.69 12.51 11.05
CA MET A 73 17.44 11.28 10.81
C MET A 73 18.20 11.47 9.50
N PRO A 74 19.49 11.10 9.43
CA PRO A 74 20.25 11.23 8.21
C PRO A 74 19.56 10.44 7.10
N THR A 75 19.01 11.15 6.10
CA THR A 75 18.64 10.57 4.81
C THR A 75 19.93 10.36 4.02
N VAL A 76 20.65 9.30 4.40
CA VAL A 76 21.56 8.62 3.49
C VAL A 76 21.04 7.20 3.48
N THR A 77 20.22 6.85 2.50
CA THR A 77 19.96 5.45 2.19
C THR A 77 21.27 4.95 1.58
N PRO A 78 22.09 4.14 2.27
CA PRO A 78 23.17 3.44 1.58
C PRO A 78 22.54 2.65 0.42
N ALA A 79 23.30 2.45 -0.66
CA ALA A 79 22.89 1.55 -1.73
C ALA A 79 22.30 0.26 -1.11
N LEU A 80 21.05 -0.03 -1.42
CA LEU A 80 20.34 -1.18 -0.86
C LEU A 80 21.12 -2.44 -1.26
N ASP A 81 21.64 -3.18 -0.28
CA ASP A 81 22.18 -4.52 -0.50
C ASP A 81 21.07 -5.54 -0.20
N PRO A 82 20.55 -6.28 -1.21
CA PRO A 82 19.56 -7.33 -0.98
C PRO A 82 20.00 -8.38 0.06
N ALA A 83 21.32 -8.56 0.27
CA ALA A 83 21.84 -9.47 1.30
C ALA A 83 21.51 -9.06 2.75
N ASP A 84 21.19 -7.77 2.97
CA ASP A 84 20.76 -7.26 4.28
C ASP A 84 19.30 -7.58 4.62
N TYR A 85 18.59 -8.24 3.70
CA TYR A 85 17.16 -8.52 3.79
C TYR A 85 16.87 -10.01 3.59
N SER A 86 15.74 -10.47 4.12
CA SER A 86 15.32 -11.86 4.05
C SER A 86 13.93 -12.00 3.44
N ARG A 87 13.81 -12.92 2.48
CA ARG A 87 12.53 -13.38 1.94
C ARG A 87 11.69 -14.12 2.97
N ASP A 88 12.34 -14.83 3.89
CA ASP A 88 11.64 -15.61 4.92
C ASP A 88 10.94 -14.70 5.93
N LEU A 89 11.50 -13.52 6.22
CA LEU A 89 10.83 -12.52 7.04
C LEU A 89 9.66 -11.87 6.27
N ALA A 90 9.84 -11.63 4.97
CA ALA A 90 8.82 -11.00 4.13
C ALA A 90 7.63 -11.91 3.77
N ARG A 91 7.72 -13.23 4.04
CA ARG A 91 6.72 -14.23 3.60
C ARG A 91 5.30 -14.00 4.11
N PHE A 92 5.14 -13.17 5.14
CA PHE A 92 3.84 -12.85 5.74
C PHE A 92 3.17 -11.65 5.07
N ILE A 93 3.88 -10.95 4.19
CA ILE A 93 3.35 -9.86 3.39
C ILE A 93 2.78 -10.49 2.11
N PRO A 94 1.53 -10.19 1.72
CA PRO A 94 0.89 -10.81 0.57
C PRO A 94 1.37 -10.21 -0.77
N ILE A 95 2.68 -10.23 -1.02
CA ILE A 95 3.31 -9.76 -2.26
C ILE A 95 4.15 -10.88 -2.87
N GLU A 96 4.22 -10.89 -4.21
CA GLU A 96 4.92 -11.93 -4.97
C GLU A 96 5.65 -11.31 -6.17
N VAL A 97 6.76 -11.94 -6.59
CA VAL A 97 7.48 -11.52 -7.79
C VAL A 97 6.57 -11.69 -9.01
N GLY A 98 6.51 -10.68 -9.87
CA GLY A 98 5.57 -10.62 -10.99
C GLY A 98 4.30 -9.81 -10.71
N MET A 99 4.04 -9.42 -9.45
CA MET A 99 2.89 -8.59 -9.08
C MET A 99 3.00 -7.18 -9.67
N ASP A 100 1.86 -6.58 -10.02
CA ASP A 100 1.78 -5.18 -10.45
C ASP A 100 2.29 -4.24 -9.35
N ARG A 101 3.03 -3.19 -9.75
CA ARG A 101 3.64 -2.22 -8.84
C ARG A 101 2.64 -1.56 -7.91
N TYR A 102 1.47 -1.15 -8.42
CA TYR A 102 0.49 -0.46 -7.59
C TYR A 102 -0.14 -1.43 -6.59
N LEU A 103 -0.51 -2.63 -7.06
CA LEU A 103 -1.05 -3.67 -6.18
C LEU A 103 -0.06 -4.05 -5.06
N ALA A 104 1.21 -4.28 -5.40
CA ALA A 104 2.23 -4.63 -4.41
C ALA A 104 2.45 -3.52 -3.38
N LYS A 105 2.42 -2.25 -3.81
CA LYS A 105 2.54 -1.10 -2.91
C LYS A 105 1.33 -0.99 -1.98
N ASP A 106 0.12 -1.21 -2.50
CA ASP A 106 -1.10 -1.17 -1.70
C ASP A 106 -1.09 -2.26 -0.63
N GLU A 107 -0.68 -3.49 -0.97
CA GLU A 107 -0.53 -4.58 0.00
C GLU A 107 0.53 -4.28 1.08
N LEU A 108 1.67 -3.69 0.69
CA LEU A 108 2.68 -3.24 1.65
C LEU A 108 2.15 -2.16 2.58
N LEU A 109 1.47 -1.16 2.04
CA LEU A 109 0.86 -0.09 2.85
C LEU A 109 -0.21 -0.66 3.78
N LEU A 110 -1.04 -1.57 3.30
CA LEU A 110 -2.06 -2.21 4.12
C LEU A 110 -1.42 -3.00 5.26
N HIS A 111 -0.43 -3.85 4.99
CA HIS A 111 0.28 -4.63 5.99
C HIS A 111 0.94 -3.76 7.07
N TYR A 112 1.58 -2.65 6.67
CA TYR A 112 2.29 -1.79 7.62
C TYR A 112 1.34 -0.94 8.47
N ASN A 113 0.14 -0.62 7.95
CA ASN A 113 -0.85 0.22 8.64
C ASN A 113 -1.95 -0.58 9.38
N SER A 114 -2.05 -1.89 9.21
CA SER A 114 -3.12 -2.72 9.80
C SER A 114 -2.88 -3.17 11.24
N GLU A 115 -1.63 -3.14 11.74
CA GLU A 115 -1.31 -3.61 13.09
C GLU A 115 -1.73 -2.61 14.19
N PRO A 116 -2.19 -3.08 15.36
CA PRO A 116 -2.69 -2.22 16.42
C PRO A 116 -1.58 -1.31 16.94
N LEU A 117 -1.91 -0.01 16.98
CA LEU A 117 -1.08 0.99 17.64
C LEU A 117 -0.91 0.61 19.11
N SER A 118 0.32 0.68 19.63
CA SER A 118 0.57 0.53 21.06
C SER A 118 -0.39 1.42 21.86
N GLU A 119 -0.99 0.89 22.93
CA GLU A 119 -1.81 1.67 23.87
C GLU A 119 -1.01 2.79 24.54
N ASN A 120 0.32 2.72 24.48
CA ASN A 120 1.20 3.79 24.93
C ASN A 120 1.25 4.93 23.87
N PRO A 121 0.72 6.13 24.17
CA PRO A 121 0.72 7.26 23.24
C PRO A 121 2.12 7.78 22.88
N GLU A 122 3.17 7.41 23.62
CA GLU A 122 4.56 7.71 23.32
C GLU A 122 5.21 6.67 22.39
N ALA A 123 4.68 5.44 22.36
CA ALA A 123 5.13 4.34 21.48
C ALA A 123 4.20 4.17 20.28
N ARG A 124 3.68 5.26 19.73
CA ARG A 124 2.87 5.21 18.51
C ARG A 124 3.69 4.59 17.39
N ALA A 125 3.14 3.55 16.76
CA ALA A 125 3.78 2.98 15.59
C ALA A 125 3.91 4.07 14.52
N LYS A 126 5.15 4.31 14.07
CA LYS A 126 5.45 5.27 13.00
C LYS A 126 5.75 4.47 11.75
N VAL A 127 4.95 4.70 10.71
CA VAL A 127 5.19 4.19 9.38
C VAL A 127 5.81 5.29 8.52
N SER A 128 6.90 4.99 7.85
CA SER A 128 7.53 5.87 6.87
C SER A 128 7.81 5.07 5.60
N SER A 129 7.61 5.69 4.45
CA SER A 129 8.00 5.11 3.16
C SER A 129 8.88 6.07 2.38
N ASN A 130 9.72 5.50 1.52
CA ASN A 130 10.60 6.22 0.62
C ASN A 130 10.61 5.50 -0.71
N GLU A 131 10.61 6.26 -1.81
CA GLU A 131 10.74 5.73 -3.15
C GLU A 131 11.91 6.39 -3.86
N GLN A 132 12.77 5.59 -4.48
CA GLN A 132 13.98 6.02 -5.18
C GLN A 132 14.09 5.30 -6.52
N MET A 133 14.61 6.01 -7.52
CA MET A 133 14.99 5.40 -8.79
C MET A 133 16.45 4.97 -8.71
N ILE A 134 16.75 3.70 -9.00
CA ILE A 134 18.11 3.14 -8.99
C ILE A 134 18.27 2.33 -10.28
N ASP A 135 19.19 2.75 -11.15
CA ASP A 135 19.53 2.07 -12.40
C ASP A 135 18.33 1.72 -13.30
N GLY A 136 17.31 2.58 -13.31
CA GLY A 136 16.07 2.41 -14.10
C GLY A 136 15.00 1.55 -13.42
N ALA A 137 15.30 0.94 -12.28
CA ALA A 137 14.34 0.29 -11.41
C ALA A 137 13.84 1.25 -10.32
N THR A 138 12.60 1.07 -9.87
CA THR A 138 12.05 1.81 -8.71
C THR A 138 12.24 0.98 -7.45
N LEU A 139 12.99 1.50 -6.49
CA LEU A 139 13.09 0.96 -5.14
C LEU A 139 12.06 1.64 -4.24
N PHE A 140 11.20 0.86 -3.62
CA PHE A 140 10.30 1.31 -2.56
C PHE A 140 10.73 0.68 -1.24
N VAL A 141 10.95 1.50 -0.21
CA VAL A 141 11.27 1.04 1.14
C VAL A 141 10.19 1.54 2.08
N ILE A 142 9.61 0.63 2.86
CA ILE A 142 8.64 0.95 3.89
C ILE A 142 9.14 0.44 5.23
N ARG A 143 9.04 1.28 6.26
CA ARG A 143 9.50 0.99 7.61
C ARG A 143 8.40 1.30 8.62
N ARG A 144 8.27 0.42 9.60
CA ARG A 144 7.48 0.61 10.82
C ARG A 144 8.41 0.57 12.03
N SER A 145 8.17 1.44 12.99
CA SER A 145 8.90 1.47 14.27
C SER A 145 7.93 1.78 15.39
N GLY A 146 8.29 1.48 16.64
CA GLY A 146 7.38 1.69 17.78
C GLY A 146 6.23 0.68 17.80
N MET A 147 6.52 -0.57 17.43
CA MET A 147 5.53 -1.65 17.47
C MET A 147 5.16 -1.99 18.91
N ALA A 148 3.91 -2.42 19.11
CA ALA A 148 3.40 -2.88 20.41
C ALA A 148 4.09 -4.17 20.88
N ASP A 149 4.61 -4.97 19.94
CA ASP A 149 5.43 -6.14 20.19
C ASP A 149 6.61 -5.82 21.12
N ASP A 150 6.85 -6.68 22.11
CA ASP A 150 7.94 -6.58 23.08
C ASP A 150 9.26 -7.19 22.57
N SER A 151 9.20 -7.88 21.43
CA SER A 151 10.32 -8.59 20.81
C SER A 151 10.87 -7.82 19.59
N VAL A 152 9.99 -7.26 18.75
CA VAL A 152 10.37 -6.43 17.59
C VAL A 152 10.25 -4.93 17.88
N ALA A 153 11.33 -4.19 17.68
CA ALA A 153 11.38 -2.74 17.81
C ALA A 153 11.00 -2.00 16.52
N ALA A 154 11.41 -2.55 15.38
CA ALA A 154 11.13 -2.00 14.05
C ALA A 154 11.18 -3.09 12.98
N GLU A 155 10.54 -2.82 11.86
CA GLU A 155 10.46 -3.70 10.69
C GLU A 155 10.61 -2.83 9.45
N GLU A 156 11.38 -3.30 8.47
CA GLU A 156 11.58 -2.63 7.19
C GLU A 156 11.53 -3.62 6.04
N THR A 157 10.80 -3.28 5.00
CA THR A 157 10.66 -4.06 3.78
C THR A 157 11.06 -3.21 2.60
N PHE A 158 11.86 -3.79 1.71
CA PHE A 158 12.09 -3.23 0.39
C PHE A 158 11.28 -3.98 -0.66
N ALA A 159 10.90 -3.27 -1.71
CA ALA A 159 10.33 -3.80 -2.94
C ALA A 159 11.01 -3.11 -4.12
N LEU A 160 11.58 -3.91 -5.02
CA LEU A 160 12.25 -3.46 -6.23
C LEU A 160 11.34 -3.71 -7.43
N PHE A 161 11.07 -2.67 -8.21
CA PHE A 161 10.21 -2.74 -9.39
C PHE A 161 11.02 -2.45 -10.65
N ASP A 162 10.87 -3.32 -11.65
CA ASP A 162 11.30 -3.05 -13.01
C ASP A 162 10.07 -2.61 -13.82
N GLY A 163 10.00 -1.32 -14.13
CA GLY A 163 8.81 -0.68 -14.69
C GLY A 163 7.58 -0.84 -13.79
N ALA A 164 6.62 -1.66 -14.24
CA ALA A 164 5.34 -1.89 -13.56
C ALA A 164 5.30 -3.21 -12.77
N VAL A 165 6.40 -3.95 -12.68
CA VAL A 165 6.42 -5.31 -12.13
C VAL A 165 7.36 -5.41 -10.94
N LEU A 166 6.91 -6.06 -9.87
CA LEU A 166 7.74 -6.41 -8.71
C LEU A 166 8.75 -7.50 -9.10
N VAL A 167 10.05 -7.20 -9.00
CA VAL A 167 11.12 -8.14 -9.37
C VAL A 167 11.81 -8.76 -8.16
N ASP A 168 11.88 -8.04 -7.05
CA ASP A 168 12.42 -8.57 -5.79
C ASP A 168 11.85 -7.84 -4.58
N PHE A 169 11.88 -8.48 -3.42
CA PHE A 169 11.48 -7.90 -2.15
C PHE A 169 12.10 -8.67 -0.99
N GLY A 170 12.19 -8.03 0.16
CA GLY A 170 12.68 -8.68 1.38
C GLY A 170 12.53 -7.78 2.58
N SER A 171 12.56 -8.40 3.77
CA SER A 171 12.36 -7.70 5.03
C SER A 171 13.52 -7.92 5.98
N ARG A 172 13.72 -6.96 6.87
CA ARG A 172 14.63 -7.03 8.00
C ARG A 172 13.95 -6.41 9.22
N ILE A 173 14.38 -6.83 10.39
CA ILE A 173 13.78 -6.41 11.67
C ILE A 173 14.85 -5.90 12.63
N GLN A 174 14.45 -5.04 13.56
CA GLN A 174 15.27 -4.68 14.71
C GLN A 174 14.67 -5.34 15.95
N CYS A 175 15.46 -6.11 16.67
CA CYS A 175 15.02 -6.74 17.91
C CYS A 175 15.11 -5.79 19.10
N ARG A 176 14.12 -5.83 19.99
CA ARG A 176 14.13 -5.09 21.25
C ARG A 176 14.92 -5.83 22.33
N ARG A 177 14.98 -7.15 22.23
CA ARG A 177 15.65 -8.08 23.16
C ARG A 177 16.77 -8.84 22.45
N GLY A 178 17.60 -9.53 23.23
CA GLY A 178 18.70 -10.38 22.74
C GLY A 178 20.08 -9.71 22.78
N ASP A 179 21.05 -10.35 22.15
CA ASP A 179 22.46 -9.95 22.20
C ASP A 179 22.77 -8.70 21.36
N THR A 180 21.92 -8.37 20.39
CA THR A 180 22.08 -7.23 19.47
C THR A 180 20.82 -6.34 19.43
N PRO A 181 20.44 -5.70 20.54
CA PRO A 181 19.24 -4.87 20.60
C PRO A 181 19.37 -3.67 19.66
N ASN A 182 18.27 -3.34 18.98
CA ASN A 182 18.14 -2.26 18.00
C ASN A 182 19.07 -2.36 16.77
N GLN A 183 19.72 -3.51 16.55
CA GLN A 183 20.45 -3.78 15.31
C GLN A 183 19.52 -4.44 14.30
N TRP A 184 19.72 -4.10 13.02
CA TRP A 184 19.01 -4.76 11.93
C TRP A 184 19.50 -6.21 11.79
N THR A 185 18.56 -7.13 11.63
CA THR A 185 18.81 -8.55 11.45
C THR A 185 17.81 -9.16 10.50
N THR A 186 18.21 -10.26 9.88
CA THR A 186 17.40 -11.14 9.04
C THR A 186 16.93 -12.39 9.78
N THR A 187 17.29 -12.51 11.07
CA THR A 187 16.89 -13.61 11.96
C THR A 187 15.72 -13.17 12.84
N LEU A 188 14.84 -14.12 13.20
CA LEU A 188 13.73 -13.85 14.12
C LEU A 188 14.24 -13.36 15.48
N CYS A 189 13.49 -12.42 16.07
CA CYS A 189 13.79 -11.94 17.41
C CYS A 189 13.46 -13.02 18.46
N PRO A 190 14.27 -13.10 19.54
CA PRO A 190 14.05 -14.03 20.65
C PRO A 190 12.88 -13.64 21.55
#